data_AF-A0AA88EAL8-F1
#
_entry.id   AF-A0AA88EAL8-F1
#
_cell.length_a   1.000
_cell.length_b   1.000
_cell.length_c   1.000
_cell.angle_alpha   90.00
_cell.angle_beta   90.00
_cell.angle_gamma   90.00
#
_symmetry.space_group_name_H-M   'P 1'
#
loop_
_entity.id
_entity.type
_entity.pdbx_description
1 polymer ?
#
loop_
_entity_poly.entity_id
_entity_poly.type
_entity_poly.pdbx_seq_one_letter_code
_entity_poly.pdbx_strand_id
1 'polypeptide(L)'
;MSLQVKIDNLFANAMKGQWDEVLKIYNKSPEVQKAKIAKSEDTTLHTAVSVGQTEIALELVEKSQEDTLELANAKGNTALHIAAALGDLRVCESMISKNRGLITFRNLKGETPLFLAALHEKREAFLYLYSLRKEDYLVRRYDGDTVLHAAISGEYFILSMQFVKKSMPPQFFPRYNLKHETPKEIFISTHTALTKEGGKWLVKTSESCSVVAALVATVAFTTSSTIPGGADQNTGIPLLLHKPSPSRRWSLSASPSPRSSSSS
;
A
#
# COMPACT_ATOMS: atom_id res chain seq x y z
N MET A 1 -36.27 -11.66 28.34
CA MET A 1 -34.85 -11.25 28.69
C MET A 1 -34.68 -9.73 28.49
N SER A 2 -34.35 -9.01 29.57
CA SER A 2 -34.15 -7.55 29.53
C SER A 2 -33.06 -7.17 28.51
N LEU A 3 -33.21 -6.05 27.77
CA LEU A 3 -32.29 -5.55 26.73
C LEU A 3 -30.84 -5.53 27.24
N GLN A 4 -30.64 -5.24 28.44
CA GLN A 4 -29.28 -5.19 29.00
C GLN A 4 -28.66 -6.59 29.08
N VAL A 5 -29.43 -7.52 29.40
CA VAL A 5 -28.91 -8.91 29.44
C VAL A 5 -28.53 -9.37 28.03
N LYS A 6 -29.36 -8.98 27.07
CA LYS A 6 -29.03 -9.36 25.68
C LYS A 6 -27.74 -8.70 25.21
N ILE A 7 -27.54 -7.44 25.61
CA ILE A 7 -26.33 -6.72 25.20
C ILE A 7 -25.10 -7.35 25.87
N ASP A 8 -25.25 -7.71 27.16
CA ASP A 8 -24.12 -8.34 27.86
C ASP A 8 -23.78 -9.70 27.24
N ASN A 9 -24.83 -10.41 26.88
CA ASN A 9 -24.58 -11.71 26.22
C ASN A 9 -23.92 -11.54 24.84
N LEU A 10 -24.34 -10.47 24.14
CA LEU A 10 -23.73 -10.25 22.81
C LEU A 10 -22.25 -9.94 22.95
N PHE A 11 -21.99 -9.07 23.87
CA PHE A 11 -20.57 -8.70 24.02
C PHE A 11 -19.75 -9.90 24.48
N ALA A 12 -20.19 -10.63 25.43
CA ALA A 12 -19.44 -11.80 25.93
C ALA A 12 -19.20 -12.84 24.82
N ASN A 13 -20.26 -13.12 24.05
CA ASN A 13 -20.09 -14.11 22.96
C ASN A 13 -19.15 -13.61 21.87
N ALA A 14 -19.23 -12.30 21.62
CA ALA A 14 -18.28 -11.74 20.63
C ALA A 14 -16.84 -11.87 21.10
N MET A 15 -16.60 -11.72 22.38
CA MET A 15 -15.21 -11.77 22.89
C MET A 15 -14.72 -13.22 22.97
N LYS A 16 -15.67 -14.11 23.07
CA LYS A 16 -15.28 -15.53 23.10
C LYS A 16 -15.20 -16.12 21.69
N GLY A 17 -15.61 -15.28 20.68
CA GLY A 17 -15.53 -15.75 19.28
C GLY A 17 -16.76 -16.58 18.89
N GLN A 18 -17.75 -16.64 19.71
CA GLN A 18 -18.98 -17.39 19.37
C GLN A 18 -19.93 -16.54 18.51
N TRP A 19 -19.60 -16.40 17.24
CA TRP A 19 -20.27 -15.41 16.37
C TRP A 19 -21.58 -15.99 15.82
N ASP A 20 -21.72 -17.26 15.90
CA ASP A 20 -23.02 -17.86 15.49
C ASP A 20 -24.13 -17.47 16.48
N GLU A 21 -23.74 -17.51 17.70
CA GLU A 21 -24.74 -17.10 18.71
C GLU A 21 -25.03 -15.59 18.62
N VAL A 22 -23.96 -14.89 18.32
CA VAL A 22 -24.16 -13.42 18.18
C VAL A 22 -25.15 -13.14 17.04
N LEU A 23 -25.06 -13.90 16.00
CA LEU A 23 -25.96 -13.64 14.85
C LEU A 23 -27.40 -14.05 15.21
N LYS A 24 -27.46 -15.10 15.99
CA LYS A 24 -28.82 -15.52 16.38
C LYS A 24 -29.51 -14.43 17.21
N ILE A 25 -28.73 -13.90 18.12
CA ILE A 25 -29.33 -12.86 18.98
C ILE A 25 -29.58 -11.59 18.16
N TYR A 26 -28.65 -11.31 17.31
CA TYR A 26 -28.76 -10.12 16.44
C TYR A 26 -30.00 -10.19 15.55
N ASN A 27 -30.38 -11.36 15.02
CA ASN A 27 -31.52 -11.49 14.09
C ASN A 27 -32.85 -11.52 14.84
N LYS A 28 -32.83 -11.92 15.96
CA LYS A 28 -34.11 -12.07 16.71
C LYS A 28 -34.50 -10.74 17.36
N SER A 29 -33.48 -9.89 17.53
CA SER A 29 -33.81 -8.68 18.32
C SER A 29 -33.26 -7.44 17.59
N PRO A 30 -34.14 -6.70 16.89
CA PRO A 30 -33.69 -5.52 16.13
C PRO A 30 -33.19 -4.41 17.07
N GLU A 31 -33.62 -4.46 18.31
CA GLU A 31 -33.21 -3.40 19.26
C GLU A 31 -31.71 -3.45 19.55
N VAL A 32 -31.12 -4.59 19.33
CA VAL A 32 -29.70 -4.73 19.73
C VAL A 32 -28.79 -4.23 18.60
N GLN A 33 -29.37 -4.03 17.41
CA GLN A 33 -28.54 -3.63 16.26
C GLN A 33 -27.95 -2.24 16.48
N LYS A 34 -28.67 -1.43 17.26
CA LYS A 34 -28.13 -0.06 17.47
C LYS A 34 -27.55 0.08 18.87
N ALA A 35 -27.51 -1.01 19.53
CA ALA A 35 -27.05 -0.88 20.92
C ALA A 35 -25.51 -0.87 20.98
N LYS A 36 -25.03 -0.07 21.96
CA LYS A 36 -23.57 -0.07 22.22
C LYS A 36 -23.22 -1.18 23.22
N ILE A 37 -22.39 -2.11 22.68
CA ILE A 37 -22.27 -3.37 23.46
C ILE A 37 -20.94 -3.36 24.19
N ALA A 38 -20.03 -2.31 23.84
CA ALA A 38 -18.70 -2.27 24.49
C ALA A 38 -18.52 -0.93 25.19
N LYS A 39 -17.53 -0.90 26.07
CA LYS A 39 -17.26 0.36 26.78
C LYS A 39 -16.84 1.47 25.79
N SER A 40 -16.28 1.03 24.71
CA SER A 40 -15.89 2.01 23.66
C SER A 40 -17.09 2.43 22.81
N GLU A 41 -18.22 2.08 23.33
CA GLU A 41 -19.49 2.40 22.63
C GLU A 41 -19.54 1.76 21.24
N ASP A 42 -18.87 0.58 21.14
CA ASP A 42 -18.91 -0.18 19.86
C ASP A 42 -20.24 -0.95 19.74
N THR A 43 -20.76 -0.86 18.52
CA THR A 43 -21.85 -1.81 18.17
C THR A 43 -21.29 -3.19 17.82
N THR A 44 -22.30 -4.03 17.57
CA THR A 44 -21.85 -5.41 17.22
C THR A 44 -21.04 -5.39 15.93
N LEU A 45 -21.49 -4.51 15.02
CA LEU A 45 -20.74 -4.43 13.74
C LEU A 45 -19.33 -3.87 13.96
N HIS A 46 -19.16 -2.86 14.85
CA HIS A 46 -17.79 -2.38 15.14
C HIS A 46 -16.89 -3.52 15.64
N THR A 47 -17.45 -4.25 16.56
CA THR A 47 -16.63 -5.30 17.19
C THR A 47 -16.26 -6.37 16.16
N ALA A 48 -17.21 -6.74 15.34
CA ALA A 48 -16.91 -7.79 14.33
C ALA A 48 -15.82 -7.32 13.37
N VAL A 49 -15.89 -6.03 13.02
CA VAL A 49 -14.86 -5.53 12.06
C VAL A 49 -13.52 -5.39 12.79
N SER A 50 -13.56 -4.99 14.02
CA SER A 50 -12.30 -4.75 14.77
C SER A 50 -11.58 -6.08 15.04
N VAL A 51 -12.38 -7.09 15.25
CA VAL A 51 -11.75 -8.41 15.53
C VAL A 51 -11.32 -9.07 14.22
N GLY A 52 -11.82 -8.61 13.07
CA GLY A 52 -11.38 -9.13 11.75
C GLY A 52 -12.29 -10.27 11.27
N GLN A 53 -13.46 -10.38 11.84
CA GLN A 53 -14.41 -11.41 11.35
C GLN A 53 -15.16 -10.90 10.11
N THR A 54 -14.55 -11.08 8.97
CA THR A 54 -15.06 -10.45 7.73
C THR A 54 -16.40 -11.06 7.33
N GLU A 55 -16.53 -12.39 7.47
CA GLU A 55 -17.79 -13.03 7.03
C GLU A 55 -18.95 -12.63 7.93
N ILE A 56 -18.61 -12.51 9.13
CA ILE A 56 -19.69 -12.11 10.07
C ILE A 56 -20.05 -10.64 9.83
N ALA A 57 -19.08 -9.85 9.65
CA ALA A 57 -19.35 -8.42 9.36
C ALA A 57 -20.20 -8.26 8.10
N LEU A 58 -19.91 -9.05 7.07
CA LEU A 58 -20.69 -8.93 5.83
C LEU A 58 -22.16 -9.32 6.07
N GLU A 59 -22.24 -10.37 6.87
CA GLU A 59 -23.63 -10.77 7.18
C GLU A 59 -24.34 -9.68 7.99
N LEU A 60 -23.65 -9.10 8.93
CA LEU A 60 -24.30 -8.06 9.75
C LEU A 60 -24.65 -6.84 8.88
N VAL A 61 -23.80 -6.50 7.93
CA VAL A 61 -24.09 -5.36 7.03
C VAL A 61 -25.35 -5.66 6.20
N GLU A 62 -25.41 -6.86 5.76
CA GLU A 62 -26.57 -7.22 4.92
C GLU A 62 -27.88 -7.08 5.72
N LYS A 63 -27.80 -7.36 6.96
CA LYS A 63 -29.05 -7.38 7.76
C LYS A 63 -29.30 -6.00 8.40
N SER A 64 -28.34 -5.12 8.29
CA SER A 64 -28.48 -3.81 8.96
C SER A 64 -29.13 -2.78 8.02
N GLN A 65 -29.88 -1.89 8.68
CA GLN A 65 -30.43 -0.75 7.90
C GLN A 65 -29.37 0.34 7.73
N GLU A 66 -29.70 1.27 6.79
CA GLU A 66 -28.69 2.32 6.46
C GLU A 66 -28.36 3.19 7.69
N ASP A 67 -29.37 3.49 8.52
CA ASP A 67 -29.11 4.38 9.68
C ASP A 67 -28.25 3.66 10.73
N THR A 68 -28.34 2.30 10.75
CA THR A 68 -27.52 1.56 11.74
C THR A 68 -26.03 1.64 11.38
N LEU A 69 -25.79 1.72 10.08
CA LEU A 69 -24.37 1.73 9.63
C LEU A 69 -23.72 3.08 9.94
N GLU A 70 -24.57 4.08 10.29
CA GLU A 70 -24.01 5.43 10.51
C GLU A 70 -23.64 5.62 11.98
N LEU A 71 -23.82 4.56 12.77
CA LEU A 71 -23.56 4.74 14.21
C LEU A 71 -22.05 4.86 14.45
N ALA A 72 -21.81 5.78 15.42
CA ALA A 72 -20.38 6.05 15.72
C ALA A 72 -20.06 5.56 17.13
N ASN A 73 -18.79 5.05 17.18
CA ASN A 73 -18.39 4.62 18.54
C ASN A 73 -17.83 5.80 19.34
N ALA A 74 -17.17 5.53 20.50
CA ALA A 74 -16.77 6.62 21.42
C ALA A 74 -15.77 7.55 20.75
N LYS A 75 -15.06 7.03 19.71
CA LYS A 75 -14.09 7.89 19.00
C LYS A 75 -14.73 8.55 17.78
N GLY A 76 -15.99 8.30 17.66
CA GLY A 76 -16.68 8.90 16.48
C GLY A 76 -16.47 8.06 15.22
N ASN A 77 -15.89 6.85 15.37
CA ASN A 77 -15.67 6.00 14.18
C ASN A 77 -16.94 5.20 13.84
N THR A 78 -17.26 5.32 12.56
CA THR A 78 -18.17 4.27 12.06
C THR A 78 -17.42 2.96 11.80
N ALA A 79 -18.25 1.91 11.56
CA ALA A 79 -17.60 0.61 11.27
C ALA A 79 -16.75 0.69 9.99
N LEU A 80 -17.13 1.65 9.07
CA LEU A 80 -16.33 1.80 7.84
C LEU A 80 -14.95 2.41 8.16
N HIS A 81 -14.91 3.33 9.19
CA HIS A 81 -13.57 3.83 9.59
C HIS A 81 -12.65 2.67 9.98
N ILE A 82 -13.20 1.79 10.79
CA ILE A 82 -12.34 0.69 11.31
C ILE A 82 -11.98 -0.24 10.16
N ALA A 83 -12.97 -0.54 9.29
CA ALA A 83 -12.66 -1.44 8.14
C ALA A 83 -11.58 -0.85 7.24
N ALA A 84 -11.64 0.46 7.08
CA ALA A 84 -10.61 1.12 6.22
C ALA A 84 -9.23 1.05 6.89
N ALA A 85 -9.26 1.24 8.14
CA ALA A 85 -7.96 1.21 8.85
C ALA A 85 -7.36 -0.21 8.82
N LEU A 86 -8.28 -1.20 8.84
CA LEU A 86 -7.76 -2.59 8.85
C LEU A 86 -7.48 -3.06 7.41
N GLY A 87 -8.06 -2.30 6.42
CA GLY A 87 -7.85 -2.68 5.01
C GLY A 87 -8.78 -3.80 4.57
N ASP A 88 -9.85 -4.01 5.31
CA ASP A 88 -10.82 -5.04 4.88
C ASP A 88 -11.70 -4.51 3.73
N LEU A 89 -11.25 -4.80 2.52
CA LEU A 89 -11.86 -4.22 1.30
C LEU A 89 -13.28 -4.77 1.09
N ARG A 90 -13.41 -6.00 1.43
CA ARG A 90 -14.74 -6.62 1.20
C ARG A 90 -15.81 -5.94 2.07
N VAL A 91 -15.45 -5.70 3.28
CA VAL A 91 -16.46 -5.06 4.18
C VAL A 91 -16.67 -3.61 3.73
N CYS A 92 -15.60 -2.97 3.32
CA CYS A 92 -15.76 -1.60 2.80
C CYS A 92 -16.73 -1.56 1.62
N GLU A 93 -16.57 -2.48 0.70
CA GLU A 93 -17.45 -2.49 -0.49
C GLU A 93 -18.90 -2.75 -0.10
N SER A 94 -18.99 -3.68 0.76
CA SER A 94 -20.36 -4.04 1.14
C SER A 94 -21.08 -2.87 1.85
N MET A 95 -20.43 -2.18 2.72
CA MET A 95 -21.07 -1.08 3.46
C MET A 95 -21.38 0.09 2.53
N ILE A 96 -20.42 0.38 1.64
CA ILE A 96 -20.61 1.53 0.73
C ILE A 96 -21.74 1.23 -0.27
N SER A 97 -21.78 -0.05 -0.70
CA SER A 97 -22.90 -0.41 -1.59
C SER A 97 -24.26 -0.18 -0.92
N LYS A 98 -24.26 -0.24 0.32
CA LYS A 98 -25.56 -0.05 1.00
C LYS A 98 -25.78 1.43 1.35
N ASN A 99 -24.74 2.06 1.74
CA ASN A 99 -24.86 3.49 2.09
C ASN A 99 -23.59 4.23 1.66
N ARG A 100 -23.78 4.94 0.51
CA ARG A 100 -22.60 5.59 -0.11
C ARG A 100 -22.15 6.79 0.73
N GLY A 101 -23.04 7.38 1.48
CA GLY A 101 -22.74 8.61 2.26
C GLY A 101 -21.73 8.35 3.38
N LEU A 102 -21.40 7.09 3.67
CA LEU A 102 -20.50 6.77 4.80
C LEU A 102 -19.07 7.24 4.53
N ILE A 103 -18.83 7.39 3.24
CA ILE A 103 -17.43 7.68 2.84
C ILE A 103 -17.05 9.08 3.32
N THR A 104 -18.11 9.98 3.66
CA THR A 104 -17.77 11.38 3.95
C THR A 104 -17.82 11.63 5.46
N PHE A 105 -18.13 10.64 6.26
CA PHE A 105 -18.25 10.87 7.72
C PHE A 105 -16.87 11.10 8.33
N ARG A 106 -16.94 11.97 9.39
CA ARG A 106 -15.67 12.30 10.08
C ARG A 106 -15.78 11.92 11.57
N ASN A 107 -14.59 11.30 11.90
CA ASN A 107 -14.61 10.94 13.33
C ASN A 107 -14.19 12.13 14.19
N LEU A 108 -13.96 11.93 15.52
CA LEU A 108 -13.75 13.07 16.43
C LEU A 108 -12.42 13.77 16.13
N LYS A 109 -11.60 13.08 15.36
CA LYS A 109 -10.34 13.74 14.96
C LYS A 109 -10.48 14.36 13.56
N GLY A 110 -11.66 14.31 13.07
CA GLY A 110 -11.87 14.89 11.72
C GLY A 110 -11.40 13.95 10.60
N GLU A 111 -11.18 12.67 10.90
CA GLU A 111 -10.65 11.75 9.87
C GLU A 111 -11.80 11.00 9.17
N THR A 112 -11.64 10.99 7.84
CA THR A 112 -12.55 10.14 7.05
C THR A 112 -12.00 8.71 6.94
N PRO A 113 -12.95 7.78 6.52
CA PRO A 113 -12.44 6.42 6.33
C PRO A 113 -11.27 6.39 5.34
N LEU A 114 -11.32 7.21 4.30
CA LEU A 114 -10.18 7.28 3.36
C LEU A 114 -8.90 7.71 4.07
N PHE A 115 -9.06 8.73 4.99
CA PHE A 115 -7.87 9.18 5.75
C PHE A 115 -7.25 8.02 6.54
N LEU A 116 -8.10 7.21 7.20
CA LEU A 116 -7.55 6.11 8.02
C LEU A 116 -6.90 5.04 7.12
N ALA A 117 -7.48 4.79 5.94
CA ALA A 117 -6.82 3.84 5.02
C ALA A 117 -5.43 4.33 4.63
N ALA A 118 -5.30 5.65 4.46
CA ALA A 118 -3.97 6.20 4.10
C ALA A 118 -3.02 6.17 5.30
N LEU A 119 -3.59 6.51 6.44
CA LEU A 119 -2.75 6.57 7.64
C LEU A 119 -2.18 5.19 7.99
N HIS A 120 -3.00 4.13 7.70
CA HIS A 120 -2.53 2.79 8.12
C HIS A 120 -2.00 2.02 6.91
N GLU A 121 -1.91 2.61 5.85
CA GLU A 121 -1.25 2.07 4.64
C GLU A 121 -2.02 0.88 4.07
N LYS A 122 -3.31 1.11 4.09
CA LYS A 122 -4.11 0.04 3.45
C LYS A 122 -4.44 0.43 2.01
N ARG A 123 -3.65 -0.17 1.08
CA ARG A 123 -3.63 0.30 -0.33
C ARG A 123 -4.95 -0.02 -1.03
N GLU A 124 -5.33 -1.17 -0.96
CA GLU A 124 -6.53 -1.56 -1.74
C GLU A 124 -7.77 -0.82 -1.23
N ALA A 125 -7.88 -0.73 0.02
CA ALA A 125 -9.04 0.02 0.58
C ALA A 125 -8.96 1.50 0.22
N PHE A 126 -7.75 1.97 0.25
CA PHE A 126 -7.57 3.39 -0.13
C PHE A 126 -7.99 3.63 -1.58
N LEU A 127 -7.48 2.81 -2.49
CA LEU A 127 -7.79 3.03 -3.93
C LEU A 127 -9.29 2.90 -4.18
N TYR A 128 -9.83 1.94 -3.50
CA TYR A 128 -11.29 1.76 -3.71
C TYR A 128 -12.06 2.99 -3.21
N LEU A 129 -11.80 3.39 -1.96
CA LEU A 129 -12.54 4.55 -1.39
C LEU A 129 -12.25 5.83 -2.18
N TYR A 130 -11.08 5.86 -2.64
CA TYR A 130 -10.71 7.03 -3.44
C TYR A 130 -11.48 7.07 -4.76
N SER A 131 -11.60 5.98 -5.39
CA SER A 131 -12.28 5.94 -6.70
C SER A 131 -13.75 6.35 -6.57
N LEU A 132 -14.23 6.41 -5.42
CA LEU A 132 -15.68 6.68 -5.24
C LEU A 132 -15.91 8.14 -4.86
N ARG A 133 -14.93 8.90 -4.68
CA ARG A 133 -15.09 10.27 -4.18
C ARG A 133 -15.45 11.22 -5.32
N LYS A 134 -16.38 12.28 -4.92
CA LYS A 134 -16.77 13.35 -5.87
C LYS A 134 -16.01 14.63 -5.57
N GLU A 135 -14.67 14.74 -5.88
CA GLU A 135 -13.70 15.85 -6.05
C GLU A 135 -13.61 16.70 -4.78
N ASP A 136 -13.89 16.14 -3.49
CA ASP A 136 -13.69 17.08 -2.37
C ASP A 136 -12.38 16.72 -1.65
N TYR A 137 -11.23 17.06 -2.20
CA TYR A 137 -9.84 16.86 -1.72
C TYR A 137 -9.57 17.78 -0.52
N LEU A 138 -10.76 18.29 0.09
CA LEU A 138 -10.46 19.38 1.04
C LEU A 138 -10.67 18.90 2.47
N VAL A 139 -10.75 17.53 2.56
CA VAL A 139 -11.14 17.21 3.95
C VAL A 139 -9.85 17.13 4.80
N ARG A 140 -9.90 17.97 5.94
CA ARG A 140 -8.71 18.07 6.83
C ARG A 140 -9.04 17.48 8.21
N ARG A 141 -7.97 16.83 8.54
CA ARG A 141 -8.03 16.49 9.97
C ARG A 141 -7.92 17.76 10.82
N TYR A 142 -8.23 17.63 12.02
CA TYR A 142 -8.31 18.86 12.83
C TYR A 142 -6.93 19.50 13.01
N ASP A 143 -5.90 18.75 12.72
CA ASP A 143 -4.56 19.35 12.80
C ASP A 143 -4.14 19.94 11.43
N GLY A 144 -5.05 19.88 10.49
CA GLY A 144 -4.75 20.52 9.21
C GLY A 144 -4.18 19.54 8.18
N ASP A 145 -3.91 18.31 8.63
CA ASP A 145 -3.37 17.30 7.68
C ASP A 145 -4.44 16.87 6.67
N THR A 146 -3.93 16.80 5.53
CA THR A 146 -4.78 16.20 4.47
C THR A 146 -4.46 14.71 4.32
N VAL A 147 -5.32 14.10 3.54
CA VAL A 147 -5.07 12.65 3.30
C VAL A 147 -3.69 12.46 2.65
N LEU A 148 -3.25 13.56 1.96
CA LEU A 148 -1.92 13.46 1.33
C LEU A 148 -0.80 13.50 2.38
N HIS A 149 -1.06 14.38 3.32
CA HIS A 149 -0.05 14.37 4.41
C HIS A 149 0.10 12.97 5.01
N ALA A 150 -0.99 12.29 5.23
CA ALA A 150 -0.95 10.96 5.84
C ALA A 150 -0.36 9.91 4.88
N ALA A 151 -0.61 9.99 3.60
CA ALA A 151 -0.11 8.98 2.63
C ALA A 151 1.42 9.09 2.50
N ILE A 152 1.91 10.27 2.62
CA ILE A 152 3.38 10.46 2.42
C ILE A 152 4.11 9.99 3.69
N SER A 153 3.49 10.14 4.76
CA SER A 153 4.15 9.70 6.01
C SER A 153 4.17 8.17 6.11
N GLY A 154 3.19 7.49 5.50
CA GLY A 154 3.03 6.03 5.67
C GLY A 154 3.94 5.24 4.71
N GLU A 155 5.13 5.84 4.13
CA GLU A 155 6.21 5.24 3.33
C GLU A 155 5.66 4.52 2.10
N TYR A 156 4.40 4.74 1.63
CA TYR A 156 3.97 4.18 0.32
C TYR A 156 4.21 5.22 -0.78
N PHE A 157 5.43 5.34 -1.20
CA PHE A 157 6.02 6.21 -2.24
C PHE A 157 5.25 6.09 -3.56
N ILE A 158 4.66 4.91 -3.84
CA ILE A 158 4.15 4.72 -5.22
C ILE A 158 2.67 5.13 -5.28
N LEU A 159 1.96 4.99 -4.12
CA LEU A 159 0.54 5.45 -4.11
C LEU A 159 0.46 6.96 -3.89
N SER A 160 1.43 7.49 -3.03
CA SER A 160 1.56 8.94 -2.86
C SER A 160 1.96 9.63 -4.17
N MET A 161 2.81 8.95 -4.98
CA MET A 161 3.28 9.47 -6.29
C MET A 161 2.16 9.38 -7.34
N GLN A 162 1.39 8.27 -7.35
CA GLN A 162 0.26 8.15 -8.31
C GLN A 162 -0.85 9.13 -7.95
N PHE A 163 -1.02 9.41 -6.66
CA PHE A 163 -1.97 10.40 -6.14
C PHE A 163 -1.52 11.82 -6.51
N VAL A 164 -0.24 12.23 -6.34
CA VAL A 164 0.30 13.56 -6.69
C VAL A 164 0.25 13.76 -8.21
N LYS A 165 0.49 12.70 -8.97
CA LYS A 165 0.58 12.86 -10.44
C LYS A 165 -0.80 12.99 -11.07
N LYS A 166 -1.85 12.38 -10.46
CA LYS A 166 -3.18 12.37 -11.10
C LYS A 166 -4.10 13.40 -10.46
N SER A 167 -3.86 13.85 -9.26
CA SER A 167 -4.83 14.65 -8.48
C SER A 167 -4.27 16.07 -8.28
N MET A 168 -2.97 16.42 -8.73
CA MET A 168 -2.51 17.79 -8.39
C MET A 168 -2.28 18.57 -9.69
N PRO A 169 -3.33 19.15 -10.38
CA PRO A 169 -3.07 20.03 -11.52
C PRO A 169 -2.04 21.13 -11.17
N PRO A 170 -1.20 21.46 -12.04
CA PRO A 170 -0.13 22.48 -11.93
C PRO A 170 -0.63 23.75 -11.24
N GLN A 171 -2.06 23.87 -10.93
CA GLN A 171 -2.52 25.13 -10.31
C GLN A 171 -2.90 24.87 -8.84
N PHE A 172 -2.43 23.83 -8.25
CA PHE A 172 -2.78 23.46 -6.86
C PHE A 172 -1.79 24.12 -5.91
N PHE A 173 -2.25 25.17 -5.16
CA PHE A 173 -1.46 25.88 -4.13
C PHE A 173 -1.06 24.91 -3.00
N PRO A 174 0.23 24.90 -2.67
CA PRO A 174 0.72 24.09 -1.54
C PRO A 174 -0.06 24.40 -0.25
N ARG A 175 -0.73 23.21 0.23
CA ARG A 175 -1.45 23.40 1.51
C ARG A 175 -0.53 23.03 2.68
N TYR A 176 -0.89 23.85 3.73
CA TYR A 176 -0.02 23.65 4.91
C TYR A 176 -0.84 23.03 6.05
N ASN A 177 -0.11 22.16 6.70
CA ASN A 177 -0.75 21.74 7.97
C ASN A 177 -0.44 22.75 9.09
N LEU A 178 -0.93 22.48 10.33
CA LEU A 178 -0.78 23.46 11.42
C LEU A 178 0.70 23.68 11.74
N LYS A 179 1.50 22.73 11.29
CA LYS A 179 2.96 22.92 11.46
C LYS A 179 3.55 23.68 10.26
N HIS A 180 2.78 24.16 9.45
CA HIS A 180 3.17 24.93 8.25
C HIS A 180 4.04 24.11 7.30
N GLU A 181 3.74 22.84 7.27
CA GLU A 181 4.48 21.98 6.32
C GLU A 181 3.56 21.53 5.18
N THR A 182 4.17 21.52 3.94
CA THR A 182 3.42 20.94 2.81
C THR A 182 3.71 19.43 2.71
N PRO A 183 2.79 18.76 2.07
CA PRO A 183 3.06 17.34 1.86
C PRO A 183 4.41 17.11 1.18
N LYS A 184 4.80 18.00 0.26
CA LYS A 184 6.13 17.87 -0.39
C LYS A 184 7.27 17.97 0.65
N GLU A 185 7.13 18.94 1.52
CA GLU A 185 8.21 19.11 2.53
C GLU A 185 8.29 17.88 3.45
N ILE A 186 7.14 17.34 3.82
CA ILE A 186 7.17 16.12 4.67
C ILE A 186 7.81 14.96 3.90
N PHE A 187 7.52 14.92 2.58
CA PHE A 187 8.11 13.85 1.75
C PHE A 187 9.63 13.96 1.73
N ILE A 188 10.07 15.17 1.50
CA ILE A 188 11.53 15.36 1.38
C ILE A 188 12.18 15.00 2.73
N SER A 189 11.54 15.39 3.74
CA SER A 189 12.17 15.14 5.05
C SER A 189 12.10 13.66 5.45
N THR A 190 11.00 12.95 5.16
CA THR A 190 10.85 11.54 5.58
C THR A 190 11.67 10.62 4.66
N HIS A 191 12.11 11.06 3.44
CA HIS A 191 12.72 10.12 2.48
C HIS A 191 14.15 10.56 2.15
N THR A 192 14.69 11.52 2.95
CA THR A 192 16.06 12.00 2.71
C THR A 192 17.05 10.85 2.92
N ALA A 193 16.81 10.02 3.93
CA ALA A 193 17.75 8.90 4.17
C ALA A 193 17.73 7.91 3.01
N LEU A 194 16.56 7.59 2.57
CA LEU A 194 16.45 6.65 1.42
C LEU A 194 17.11 7.23 0.16
N THR A 195 16.89 8.53 -0.12
CA THR A 195 17.52 9.15 -1.32
C THR A 195 19.05 9.13 -1.21
N LYS A 196 19.49 9.30 0.04
CA LYS A 196 20.96 9.24 0.22
C LYS A 196 21.49 7.82 0.00
N GLU A 197 20.85 6.90 0.62
CA GLU A 197 21.28 5.50 0.42
C GLU A 197 21.13 5.06 -1.05
N GLY A 198 20.01 5.47 -1.69
CA GLY A 198 19.82 5.15 -3.13
C GLY A 198 20.93 5.76 -4.00
N GLY A 199 21.27 7.03 -3.66
CA GLY A 199 22.37 7.69 -4.41
C GLY A 199 23.70 6.93 -4.26
N LYS A 200 23.96 6.53 -3.02
CA LYS A 200 25.21 5.76 -2.80
C LYS A 200 25.20 4.45 -3.60
N TRP A 201 24.12 3.75 -3.42
CA TRP A 201 24.02 2.49 -4.18
C TRP A 201 24.21 2.73 -5.68
N LEU A 202 23.58 3.74 -6.29
CA LEU A 202 23.67 3.98 -7.75
C LEU A 202 25.11 4.32 -8.14
N VAL A 203 25.72 5.10 -7.32
CA VAL A 203 27.12 5.48 -7.65
C VAL A 203 28.01 4.23 -7.60
N LYS A 204 27.80 3.41 -6.52
CA LYS A 204 28.61 2.19 -6.42
C LYS A 204 28.35 1.25 -7.61
N THR A 205 27.11 1.12 -7.96
CA THR A 205 26.80 0.23 -9.08
C THR A 205 27.36 0.80 -10.39
N SER A 206 27.21 2.15 -10.57
CA SER A 206 27.76 2.76 -11.80
C SER A 206 29.29 2.59 -11.86
N GLU A 207 29.94 2.70 -10.73
CA GLU A 207 31.40 2.50 -10.72
C GLU A 207 31.77 1.06 -11.07
N SER A 208 31.04 0.16 -10.47
CA SER A 208 31.32 -1.26 -10.79
C SER A 208 31.06 -1.55 -12.28
N CYS A 209 30.03 -0.97 -12.87
CA CYS A 209 29.71 -1.26 -14.28
C CYS A 209 30.76 -0.62 -15.20
N SER A 210 31.25 0.57 -14.80
CA SER A 210 32.30 1.20 -15.64
C SER A 210 33.57 0.34 -15.66
N VAL A 211 33.93 -0.28 -14.50
CA VAL A 211 35.13 -1.14 -14.47
C VAL A 211 34.91 -2.38 -15.37
N VAL A 212 33.76 -2.93 -15.26
CA VAL A 212 33.47 -4.11 -16.12
C VAL A 212 33.49 -3.71 -17.59
N ALA A 213 32.88 -2.59 -17.94
CA ALA A 213 32.87 -2.15 -19.34
C ALA A 213 34.30 -1.91 -19.85
N ALA A 214 35.10 -1.26 -19.01
CA ALA A 214 36.51 -1.03 -19.42
C ALA A 214 37.24 -2.36 -19.66
N LEU A 215 36.97 -3.33 -18.80
CA LEU A 215 37.65 -4.63 -18.98
C LEU A 215 37.19 -5.32 -20.28
N VAL A 216 35.90 -5.27 -20.50
CA VAL A 216 35.38 -5.91 -21.72
C VAL A 216 35.92 -5.18 -22.95
N ALA A 217 35.98 -3.84 -22.89
CA ALA A 217 36.49 -3.06 -24.04
C ALA A 217 37.97 -3.39 -24.29
N THR A 218 38.71 -3.50 -23.17
CA THR A 218 40.16 -3.79 -23.33
C THR A 218 40.36 -5.17 -23.96
N VAL A 219 39.56 -6.11 -23.39
CA VAL A 219 39.71 -7.47 -23.95
C VAL A 219 39.29 -7.49 -25.42
N ALA A 220 38.23 -6.83 -25.72
CA ALA A 220 37.79 -6.79 -27.14
C ALA A 220 38.83 -6.12 -28.02
N PHE A 221 39.41 -5.01 -27.54
CA PHE A 221 40.43 -4.29 -28.33
C PHE A 221 41.68 -5.15 -28.50
N THR A 222 42.20 -5.78 -27.37
CA THR A 222 43.41 -6.62 -27.45
C THR A 222 43.18 -7.82 -28.39
N THR A 223 41.95 -8.39 -28.31
CA THR A 223 41.70 -9.56 -29.18
C THR A 223 41.61 -9.12 -30.66
N SER A 224 41.14 -7.92 -30.88
CA SER A 224 41.06 -7.49 -32.30
C SER A 224 42.45 -7.09 -32.83
N SER A 225 43.36 -6.64 -31.96
CA SER A 225 44.64 -6.10 -32.50
C SER A 225 45.74 -7.16 -32.40
N THR A 226 45.47 -8.23 -31.62
CA THR A 226 46.54 -9.26 -31.55
C THR A 226 46.43 -10.21 -32.75
N ILE A 227 47.61 -10.39 -33.42
CA ILE A 227 47.74 -11.32 -34.56
C ILE A 227 47.71 -12.76 -34.03
N PRO A 228 46.75 -13.50 -34.51
CA PRO A 228 46.61 -14.90 -34.04
C PRO A 228 47.93 -15.69 -34.22
N GLY A 229 48.59 -16.10 -32.98
CA GLY A 229 49.81 -16.95 -33.05
C GLY A 229 51.09 -16.14 -32.79
N GLY A 230 50.88 -14.68 -32.59
CA GLY A 230 51.99 -13.76 -32.20
C GLY A 230 52.94 -13.49 -33.37
N ALA A 231 53.93 -12.53 -33.22
CA ALA A 231 54.87 -12.16 -34.29
C ALA A 231 56.26 -12.73 -33.97
N ASP A 232 56.92 -13.21 -34.98
CA ASP A 232 58.31 -13.73 -34.86
C ASP A 232 59.24 -12.67 -34.25
N GLN A 233 60.05 -12.97 -33.17
CA GLN A 233 60.85 -12.04 -32.33
C GLN A 233 62.05 -11.50 -33.10
N ASN A 234 62.31 -12.04 -34.17
CA ASN A 234 63.49 -11.59 -34.94
C ASN A 234 63.07 -10.86 -36.23
N THR A 235 61.85 -11.06 -36.72
CA THR A 235 61.52 -10.53 -38.08
C THR A 235 60.24 -9.68 -37.98
N GLY A 236 59.48 -9.87 -36.93
CA GLY A 236 58.25 -9.08 -36.71
C GLY A 236 57.09 -9.54 -37.59
N ILE A 237 57.32 -10.60 -38.43
CA ILE A 237 56.25 -11.08 -39.33
C ILE A 237 55.36 -12.07 -38.55
N PRO A 238 53.95 -11.96 -38.88
CA PRO A 238 53.01 -12.83 -38.16
C PRO A 238 53.30 -14.32 -38.43
N LEU A 239 53.36 -15.12 -37.31
CA LEU A 239 53.80 -16.54 -37.32
C LEU A 239 52.80 -17.40 -38.09
N LEU A 240 51.64 -16.93 -38.28
CA LEU A 240 50.67 -17.83 -38.97
C LEU A 240 50.29 -17.24 -40.32
N LEU A 241 51.11 -16.35 -40.91
CA LEU A 241 50.82 -15.63 -42.18
C LEU A 241 50.60 -16.62 -43.32
N HIS A 242 51.14 -18.00 -43.25
CA HIS A 242 50.97 -18.89 -44.42
C HIS A 242 50.27 -20.18 -44.01
N LYS A 243 49.57 -20.13 -42.76
CA LYS A 243 48.83 -21.33 -42.30
C LYS A 243 47.32 -21.09 -42.48
N PRO A 244 46.53 -22.05 -43.21
CA PRO A 244 45.09 -21.89 -43.41
C PRO A 244 44.35 -21.60 -42.10
N SER A 245 43.53 -20.41 -42.01
CA SER A 245 42.75 -19.94 -40.85
C SER A 245 41.92 -21.07 -40.24
N PRO A 246 42.05 -21.46 -38.87
CA PRO A 246 41.09 -22.40 -38.29
C PRO A 246 39.67 -21.82 -38.26
N SER A 247 38.74 -21.90 -39.21
CA SER A 247 37.27 -21.68 -39.22
C SER A 247 36.75 -21.30 -37.83
N ARG A 248 36.75 -20.04 -37.38
CA ARG A 248 36.10 -19.37 -36.23
C ARG A 248 34.65 -19.83 -36.07
N ARG A 249 34.26 -20.98 -35.48
CA ARG A 249 32.91 -21.33 -34.98
C ARG A 249 32.56 -20.46 -33.76
N TRP A 250 32.14 -19.18 -33.90
CA TRP A 250 31.52 -18.38 -32.81
C TRP A 250 30.27 -19.09 -32.29
N SER A 251 30.29 -20.08 -31.30
CA SER A 251 29.07 -20.48 -30.54
C SER A 251 28.65 -19.35 -29.58
N LEU A 252 27.99 -18.24 -30.05
CA LEU A 252 27.13 -17.35 -29.23
C LEU A 252 26.39 -18.14 -28.16
N SER A 253 26.97 -18.53 -26.99
CA SER A 253 26.08 -18.91 -25.87
C SER A 253 25.57 -17.66 -25.14
N ALA A 254 24.67 -16.86 -25.79
CA ALA A 254 23.68 -16.05 -25.04
C ALA A 254 22.50 -16.92 -24.59
N SER A 255 22.50 -17.46 -23.23
CA SER A 255 21.24 -17.20 -22.49
C SER A 255 21.48 -17.52 -21.00
N PRO A 256 21.43 -16.60 -19.94
CA PRO A 256 21.02 -17.20 -18.65
C PRO A 256 19.50 -17.36 -18.57
N SER A 257 18.88 -18.59 -18.94
CA SER A 257 17.63 -19.18 -18.47
C SER A 257 17.24 -18.67 -17.06
N PRO A 258 15.93 -18.25 -16.86
CA PRO A 258 15.12 -17.74 -15.75
C PRO A 258 15.10 -18.72 -14.57
N ARG A 259 15.93 -18.49 -13.51
CA ARG A 259 15.73 -19.06 -12.16
C ARG A 259 14.25 -19.11 -11.79
N SER A 260 13.51 -20.20 -12.18
CA SER A 260 12.43 -20.91 -11.46
C SER A 260 12.88 -21.28 -10.04
N SER A 261 12.61 -20.40 -9.03
CA SER A 261 12.49 -20.89 -7.62
C SER A 261 11.01 -21.02 -7.25
N SER A 262 10.39 -22.26 -7.47
CA SER A 262 9.41 -22.90 -6.58
C SER A 262 10.10 -23.93 -5.67
N SER A 263 10.15 -23.73 -4.29
CA SER A 263 9.35 -24.24 -3.16
C SER A 263 10.30 -24.82 -2.10
N SER A 264 10.21 -24.17 -0.89
CA SER A 264 9.64 -24.73 0.36
C SER A 264 9.23 -23.58 1.28
#